data_AF-A0A7K4JZ57-F1
#
_entry.id   AF-A0A7K4JZ57-F1
#
_cell.length_a   1.000
_cell.length_b   1.000
_cell.length_c   1.000
_cell.angle_alpha   90.00
_cell.angle_beta   90.00
_cell.angle_gamma   90.00
#
_symmetry.space_group_name_H-M   'P 1'
#
loop_
_entity.id
_entity.type
_entity.pdbx_description
1 polymer ?
#
loop_
_entity_poly.entity_id
_entity_poly.type
_entity_poly.pdbx_seq_one_letter_code
_entity_poly.pdbx_strand_id
1 'polypeptide(L)'
;MVGEEGAFVLGWDEVLTEEELSVTLKVLCMSQEEFQEYKEQDGWEDNTDEEESSPLSNEALSRLKSPCKKLLCDSVLLTLESYSSDLKADQDLLNNKEAFEGLSRREQQALHVRYGQKRILHRLLELVQ
;
A
#
# COMPACT_ATOMS: atom_id res chain seq x y z
N MET A 1 -7.39 -13.50 -1.41
CA MET A 1 -7.31 -12.84 -0.07
C MET A 1 -5.99 -13.24 0.56
N VAL A 2 -5.27 -12.29 1.16
CA VAL A 2 -4.05 -12.63 1.92
C VAL A 2 -4.45 -13.34 3.22
N GLY A 3 -3.70 -14.37 3.63
CA GLY A 3 -3.99 -15.13 4.86
C GLY A 3 -3.88 -14.29 6.13
N GLU A 4 -4.15 -14.89 7.30
CA GLU A 4 -4.13 -14.17 8.59
C GLU A 4 -2.78 -13.51 8.94
N GLU A 5 -1.67 -14.08 8.45
CA GLU A 5 -0.31 -13.52 8.55
C GLU A 5 0.14 -12.81 7.25
N GLY A 6 -0.80 -12.59 6.34
CA GLY A 6 -0.58 -12.00 5.04
C GLY A 6 -0.33 -10.50 5.09
N ALA A 7 0.42 -9.98 4.12
CA ALA A 7 0.57 -8.55 3.90
C ALA A 7 0.29 -8.21 2.43
N PHE A 8 -0.30 -7.04 2.18
CA PHE A 8 -0.29 -6.45 0.85
C PHE A 8 1.10 -5.93 0.53
N VAL A 9 1.59 -6.20 -0.67
CA VAL A 9 2.94 -5.83 -1.08
C VAL A 9 2.89 -4.68 -2.07
N LEU A 10 3.38 -3.52 -1.65
CA LEU A 10 3.44 -2.30 -2.45
C LEU A 10 4.84 -2.17 -3.07
N GLY A 11 4.90 -2.12 -4.40
CA GLY A 11 6.11 -1.78 -5.14
C GLY A 11 6.26 -0.27 -5.32
N TRP A 12 7.33 0.14 -6.02
CA TRP A 12 7.56 1.55 -6.30
C TRP A 12 6.60 2.12 -7.36
N ASP A 13 6.26 1.32 -8.37
CA ASP A 13 5.45 1.74 -9.52
C ASP A 13 4.06 1.08 -9.56
N GLU A 14 3.91 -0.08 -8.93
CA GLU A 14 2.69 -0.89 -8.91
C GLU A 14 2.57 -1.72 -7.64
N VAL A 15 1.36 -2.20 -7.35
CA VAL A 15 1.08 -3.15 -6.27
C VAL A 15 1.36 -4.57 -6.75
N LEU A 16 2.10 -5.36 -5.96
CA LEU A 16 2.47 -6.74 -6.32
C LEU A 16 1.42 -7.77 -5.92
N THR A 17 0.64 -7.49 -4.86
CA THR A 17 -0.55 -8.27 -4.45
C THR A 17 -1.81 -7.58 -4.96
N GLU A 18 -1.86 -7.39 -6.28
CA GLU A 18 -2.86 -6.56 -6.94
C GLU A 18 -4.27 -7.08 -6.77
N GLU A 19 -4.49 -8.37 -7.07
CA GLU A 19 -5.80 -9.00 -7.03
C GLU A 19 -6.35 -8.93 -5.60
N GLU A 20 -5.53 -9.29 -4.61
CA GLU A 20 -5.96 -9.29 -3.23
C GLU A 20 -6.29 -7.88 -2.73
N LEU A 21 -5.49 -6.88 -3.08
CA LEU A 21 -5.77 -5.51 -2.67
C LEU A 21 -7.01 -4.96 -3.36
N SER A 22 -7.17 -5.21 -4.66
CA SER A 22 -8.30 -4.75 -5.46
C SER A 22 -9.62 -5.31 -4.94
N VAL A 23 -9.68 -6.62 -4.68
CA VAL A 23 -10.86 -7.27 -4.10
C VAL A 23 -11.14 -6.76 -2.69
N THR A 24 -10.10 -6.58 -1.87
CA THR A 24 -10.25 -6.06 -0.49
C THR A 24 -10.83 -4.65 -0.50
N LEU A 25 -10.30 -3.76 -1.34
CA LEU A 25 -10.82 -2.40 -1.46
C LEU A 25 -12.23 -2.37 -2.01
N LYS A 26 -12.55 -3.18 -3.02
CA LYS A 26 -13.90 -3.30 -3.58
C LYS A 26 -14.90 -3.67 -2.49
N VAL A 27 -14.66 -4.77 -1.78
CA VAL A 27 -15.59 -5.31 -0.79
C VAL A 27 -15.74 -4.39 0.42
N LEU A 28 -14.64 -3.84 0.95
CA LEU A 28 -14.68 -3.01 2.16
C LEU A 28 -15.25 -1.59 1.90
N CYS A 29 -15.28 -1.14 0.66
CA CYS A 29 -15.73 0.21 0.30
C CYS A 29 -17.08 0.25 -0.43
N MET A 30 -17.72 -0.91 -0.63
CA MET A 30 -19.10 -1.00 -1.13
C MET A 30 -20.11 -0.50 -0.11
N SER A 31 -21.26 -0.03 -0.58
CA SER A 31 -22.41 0.19 0.30
C SER A 31 -22.96 -1.13 0.83
N GLN A 32 -23.79 -1.07 1.88
CA GLN A 32 -24.42 -2.27 2.41
C GLN A 32 -25.31 -2.95 1.36
N GLU A 33 -26.02 -2.17 0.55
CA GLU A 33 -26.87 -2.64 -0.54
C GLU A 33 -26.05 -3.30 -1.64
N GLU A 34 -24.99 -2.62 -2.13
CA GLU A 34 -24.05 -3.17 -3.12
C GLU A 34 -23.45 -4.49 -2.63
N PHE A 35 -23.11 -4.58 -1.35
CA PHE A 35 -22.58 -5.82 -0.76
C PHE A 35 -23.63 -6.94 -0.65
N GLN A 36 -24.90 -6.63 -0.34
CA GLN A 36 -25.95 -7.65 -0.34
C GLN A 36 -26.20 -8.18 -1.75
N GLU A 37 -26.31 -7.30 -2.74
CA GLU A 37 -26.44 -7.69 -4.16
C GLU A 37 -25.25 -8.54 -4.62
N TYR A 38 -24.04 -8.12 -4.26
CA TYR A 38 -22.80 -8.85 -4.56
C TYR A 38 -22.77 -10.24 -3.92
N LYS A 39 -23.41 -10.43 -2.76
CA LYS A 39 -23.52 -11.72 -2.07
C LYS A 39 -24.64 -12.61 -2.61
N GLU A 40 -25.73 -12.01 -3.08
CA GLU A 40 -26.92 -12.70 -3.61
C GLU A 40 -26.73 -13.21 -5.05
N GLN A 41 -25.74 -12.70 -5.78
CA GLN A 41 -25.25 -13.35 -7.01
C GLN A 41 -24.70 -14.74 -6.64
N ASP A 42 -25.55 -15.75 -6.81
CA ASP A 42 -25.32 -17.14 -6.44
C ASP A 42 -24.21 -17.73 -7.31
N GLY A 43 -22.99 -17.60 -6.82
CA GLY A 43 -21.77 -17.93 -7.55
C GLY A 43 -20.86 -16.72 -7.57
N TRP A 44 -19.69 -16.91 -6.98
CA TRP A 44 -18.44 -16.32 -7.47
C TRP A 44 -18.15 -16.87 -8.89
N GLU A 45 -19.18 -17.03 -9.73
CA GLU A 45 -19.00 -17.40 -11.11
C GLU A 45 -18.22 -16.25 -11.70
N ASP A 46 -16.99 -16.61 -12.08
CA ASP A 46 -16.16 -15.96 -13.08
C ASP A 46 -17.05 -15.26 -14.10
N ASN A 47 -17.47 -14.04 -13.79
CA ASN A 47 -17.68 -13.05 -14.82
C ASN A 47 -16.27 -12.71 -15.30
N THR A 48 -15.69 -13.68 -16.03
CA THR A 48 -14.61 -13.55 -17.00
C THR A 48 -15.07 -12.69 -18.19
N ASP A 49 -15.86 -11.65 -17.92
CA ASP A 49 -15.56 -10.35 -18.48
C ASP A 49 -14.48 -9.73 -17.58
N GLU A 50 -13.37 -10.45 -17.45
CA GLU A 50 -12.08 -9.92 -17.06
C GLU A 50 -11.77 -8.85 -18.11
N GLU A 51 -12.27 -7.63 -17.90
CA GLU A 51 -11.44 -6.48 -18.21
C GLU A 51 -10.10 -6.80 -17.58
N GLU A 52 -9.13 -7.25 -18.41
CA GLU A 52 -7.75 -7.52 -18.03
C GLU A 52 -7.42 -6.60 -16.86
N SER A 53 -7.30 -7.17 -15.65
CA SER A 53 -7.21 -6.38 -14.42
C SER A 53 -6.00 -5.47 -14.62
N SER A 54 -6.31 -4.22 -14.96
CA SER A 54 -5.27 -3.29 -15.38
C SER A 54 -4.42 -3.08 -14.16
N PRO A 55 -3.08 -3.17 -14.29
CA PRO A 55 -2.21 -3.23 -13.14
C PRO A 55 -2.56 -2.13 -12.17
N LEU A 56 -2.63 -2.45 -10.88
CA LEU A 56 -2.89 -1.48 -9.81
C LEU A 56 -1.64 -0.61 -9.61
N SER A 57 -1.37 0.16 -10.66
CA SER A 57 -0.29 1.09 -10.86
C SER A 57 -0.55 2.38 -10.10
N ASN A 58 0.49 3.20 -9.96
CA ASN A 58 0.35 4.53 -9.36
C ASN A 58 -0.74 5.38 -10.02
N GLU A 59 -0.93 5.26 -11.32
CA GLU A 59 -1.98 5.99 -12.04
C GLU A 59 -3.38 5.47 -11.66
N ALA A 60 -3.56 4.15 -11.62
CA ALA A 60 -4.81 3.53 -11.18
C ALA A 60 -5.15 3.89 -9.72
N LEU A 61 -4.16 3.85 -8.83
CA LEU A 61 -4.28 4.23 -7.41
C LEU A 61 -4.80 5.67 -7.25
N SER A 62 -4.31 6.61 -8.07
CA SER A 62 -4.76 8.00 -8.04
C SER A 62 -6.20 8.22 -8.51
N ARG A 63 -6.79 7.26 -9.24
CA ARG A 63 -8.17 7.30 -9.72
C ARG A 63 -9.17 6.54 -8.84
N LEU A 64 -8.71 5.94 -7.74
CA LEU A 64 -9.59 5.21 -6.83
C LEU A 64 -10.72 6.10 -6.28
N LYS A 65 -11.87 5.47 -5.99
CA LYS A 65 -13.01 6.14 -5.34
C LYS A 65 -12.59 6.67 -3.96
N SER A 66 -13.23 7.75 -3.51
CA SER A 66 -12.90 8.43 -2.25
C SER A 66 -12.89 7.49 -1.01
N PRO A 67 -13.85 6.56 -0.84
CA PRO A 67 -13.79 5.60 0.28
C PRO A 67 -12.54 4.70 0.24
N CYS A 68 -12.17 4.20 -0.95
CA CYS A 68 -10.98 3.37 -1.14
C CYS A 68 -9.70 4.16 -0.86
N LYS A 69 -9.62 5.40 -1.36
CA LYS A 69 -8.48 6.30 -1.09
C LYS A 69 -8.31 6.55 0.40
N LYS A 70 -9.41 6.84 1.10
CA LYS A 70 -9.40 7.08 2.55
C LYS A 70 -8.96 5.83 3.31
N LEU A 71 -9.52 4.66 2.98
CA LEU A 71 -9.12 3.39 3.62
C LEU A 71 -7.63 3.10 3.41
N LEU A 72 -7.10 3.29 2.20
CA LEU A 72 -5.67 3.14 1.93
C LEU A 72 -4.83 4.15 2.70
N CYS A 73 -5.23 5.42 2.70
CA CYS A 73 -4.53 6.49 3.41
C CYS A 73 -4.40 6.17 4.91
N ASP A 74 -5.53 5.85 5.56
CA ASP A 74 -5.57 5.51 6.98
C ASP A 74 -4.72 4.25 7.27
N SER A 75 -4.78 3.23 6.41
CA SER A 75 -3.97 2.00 6.55
C SER A 75 -2.47 2.27 6.42
N VAL A 76 -2.06 3.16 5.51
CA VAL A 76 -0.67 3.53 5.31
C VAL A 76 -0.15 4.34 6.49
N LEU A 77 -0.96 5.26 7.04
CA LEU A 77 -0.61 6.02 8.23
C LEU A 77 -0.38 5.09 9.43
N LEU A 78 -1.28 4.14 9.67
CA LEU A 78 -1.10 3.10 10.70
C LEU A 78 0.16 2.25 10.48
N THR A 79 0.48 1.94 9.21
CA THR A 79 1.71 1.20 8.88
C THR A 79 2.96 2.03 9.17
N LEU A 80 2.94 3.33 8.86
CA LEU A 80 4.06 4.24 9.14
C LEU A 80 4.29 4.41 10.65
N GLU A 81 3.24 4.41 11.47
CA GLU A 81 3.34 4.46 12.94
C GLU A 81 4.07 3.26 13.55
N SER A 82 4.17 2.13 12.84
CA SER A 82 4.92 0.95 13.30
C SER A 82 6.45 1.13 13.23
N TYR A 83 6.94 2.15 12.52
CA TYR A 83 8.36 2.46 12.45
C TYR A 83 8.80 3.32 13.65
N SER A 84 10.02 3.09 14.14
CA SER A 84 10.57 3.81 15.30
C SER A 84 10.94 5.28 15.05
N SER A 85 10.92 5.72 13.79
CA SER A 85 11.24 7.09 13.36
C SER A 85 10.36 7.46 12.16
N ASP A 86 10.24 8.74 11.84
CA ASP A 86 9.59 9.18 10.61
C ASP A 86 10.53 9.08 9.39
N LEU A 87 10.02 9.39 8.19
CA LEU A 87 10.84 9.42 6.97
C LEU A 87 11.91 10.52 7.01
N LYS A 88 11.60 11.64 7.65
CA LYS A 88 12.48 12.81 7.68
C LYS A 88 13.75 12.54 8.49
N ALA A 89 13.63 11.92 9.66
CA ALA A 89 14.78 11.54 10.48
C ALA A 89 15.73 10.61 9.73
N ASP A 90 15.20 9.63 8.98
CA ASP A 90 16.02 8.73 8.15
C ASP A 90 16.66 9.48 6.96
N GLN A 91 15.92 10.39 6.33
CA GLN A 91 16.42 11.25 5.26
C GLN A 91 17.55 12.16 5.72
N ASP A 92 17.40 12.78 6.90
CA ASP A 92 18.38 13.68 7.49
C ASP A 92 19.66 12.92 7.85
N LEU A 93 19.53 11.69 8.38
CA LEU A 93 20.66 10.81 8.66
C LEU A 93 21.39 10.37 7.39
N LEU A 94 20.66 10.07 6.31
CA LEU A 94 21.27 9.76 4.99
C LEU A 94 21.98 10.96 4.36
N ASN A 95 21.46 12.16 4.56
CA ASN A 95 22.04 13.39 4.00
C ASN A 95 23.26 13.89 4.79
N ASN A 96 23.36 13.52 6.07
CA ASN A 96 24.52 13.83 6.90
C ASN A 96 25.61 12.76 6.72
N LYS A 97 26.58 13.05 5.85
CA LYS A 97 27.69 12.14 5.55
C LYS A 97 28.47 11.68 6.78
N GLU A 98 28.79 12.59 7.70
CA GLU A 98 29.57 12.25 8.90
C GLU A 98 28.78 11.32 9.83
N ALA A 99 27.50 11.62 10.05
CA ALA A 99 26.64 10.78 10.87
C ALA A 99 26.41 9.40 10.23
N PHE A 100 26.22 9.35 8.90
CA PHE A 100 26.05 8.11 8.15
C PHE A 100 27.32 7.24 8.16
N GLU A 101 28.50 7.82 7.93
CA GLU A 101 29.79 7.11 7.96
C GLU A 101 30.13 6.62 9.38
N GLY A 102 29.61 7.27 10.42
CA GLY A 102 29.71 6.83 11.81
C GLY A 102 28.89 5.58 12.15
N LEU A 103 27.93 5.19 11.31
CA LEU A 103 27.14 3.97 11.48
C LEU A 103 27.92 2.73 11.10
N SER A 104 27.66 1.61 11.78
CA SER A 104 28.13 0.31 11.33
C SER A 104 27.49 -0.09 10.00
N ARG A 105 28.12 -1.02 9.28
CA ARG A 105 27.59 -1.54 8.00
C ARG A 105 26.15 -2.08 8.12
N ARG A 106 25.81 -2.72 9.24
CA ARG A 106 24.47 -3.26 9.49
C ARG A 106 23.45 -2.13 9.69
N GLU A 107 23.82 -1.07 10.40
CA GLU A 107 22.97 0.10 10.61
C GLU A 107 22.74 0.89 9.31
N GLN A 108 23.78 1.04 8.48
CA GLN A 108 23.65 1.65 7.14
C GLN A 108 22.68 0.84 6.26
N GLN A 109 22.82 -0.49 6.23
CA GLN A 109 21.91 -1.35 5.48
C GLN A 109 20.47 -1.27 6.01
N ALA A 110 20.30 -1.34 7.34
CA ALA A 110 18.99 -1.20 7.97
C ALA A 110 18.36 0.17 7.68
N LEU A 111 19.17 1.24 7.58
CA LEU A 111 18.72 2.59 7.20
C LEU A 111 18.21 2.63 5.78
N HIS A 112 18.94 2.07 4.82
CA HIS A 112 18.45 1.99 3.44
C HIS A 112 17.15 1.19 3.31
N VAL A 113 17.03 0.07 4.03
CA VAL A 113 15.80 -0.75 4.01
C VAL A 113 14.60 0.05 4.53
N ARG A 114 14.69 0.60 5.74
CA ARG A 114 13.56 1.35 6.33
C ARG A 114 13.24 2.62 5.54
N TYR A 115 14.25 3.32 5.06
CA TYR A 115 14.06 4.53 4.23
C TYR A 115 13.36 4.18 2.92
N GLY A 116 13.77 3.11 2.23
CA GLY A 116 13.14 2.66 1.00
C GLY A 116 11.66 2.29 1.19
N GLN A 117 11.35 1.53 2.24
CA GLN A 117 9.97 1.16 2.57
C GLN A 117 9.11 2.39 2.89
N LYS A 118 9.60 3.30 3.74
CA LYS A 118 8.88 4.56 4.05
C LYS A 118 8.69 5.42 2.82
N ARG A 119 9.65 5.47 1.91
CA ARG A 119 9.53 6.22 0.64
C ARG A 119 8.39 5.69 -0.24
N ILE A 120 8.22 4.36 -0.32
CA ILE A 120 7.09 3.74 -1.03
C ILE A 120 5.77 4.14 -0.36
N LEU A 121 5.68 4.03 0.96
CA LEU A 121 4.48 4.38 1.72
C LEU A 121 4.10 5.87 1.58
N HIS A 122 5.07 6.78 1.68
CA HIS A 122 4.83 8.21 1.48
C HIS A 122 4.42 8.53 0.03
N ARG A 123 5.01 7.87 -0.98
CA ARG A 123 4.56 8.01 -2.37
C ARG A 123 3.11 7.57 -2.53
N LEU A 124 2.70 6.49 -1.88
CA LEU A 124 1.31 6.06 -1.90
C LEU A 124 0.38 7.12 -1.28
N LEU A 125 0.76 7.72 -0.15
CA LEU A 125 0.01 8.84 0.46
C LEU A 125 -0.17 10.01 -0.52
N GLU A 126 0.86 10.38 -1.27
CA GLU A 126 0.78 11.45 -2.27
C GLU A 126 -0.18 11.12 -3.42
N LEU A 127 -0.36 9.84 -3.76
CA LEU A 127 -1.24 9.39 -4.84
C LEU A 127 -2.71 9.30 -4.41
N VAL A 128 -2.96 8.97 -3.14
CA VAL A 128 -4.31 8.71 -2.60
C VAL A 128 -4.86 9.86 -1.76
N GLN A 129 -4.14 10.97 -1.64
CA GLN A 129 -4.63 12.23 -1.08
C GLN A 129 -5.68 12.91 -1.99
#